data_AF-A0A645GUM2-F1
#
_entry.id   AF-A0A645GUM2-F1
#
_cell.length_a   1.000
_cell.length_b   1.000
_cell.length_c   1.000
_cell.angle_alpha   90.00
_cell.angle_beta   90.00
_cell.angle_gamma   90.00
#
_symmetry.space_group_name_H-M   'P 1'
#
loop_
_entity.id
_entity.type
_entity.pdbx_description
1 polymer ?
#
loop_
_entity_poly.entity_id
_entity_poly.type
_entity_poly.pdbx_seq_one_letter_code
_entity_poly.pdbx_strand_id
1 'polypeptide(L)'
;MKTQNVVDRYSPLVKKSLNSYINELVNDRIQSALKKDDNQPKLINEGFEVEDISEDVDDLEQIITTEEELESFYIVKSILRNCIEVQRVQYKDTRSYFAILIDGKVTKWVCRVFLKENIKFIIIPDNDKQNIKYQISTIDEIYKLADKMIERTKQFI
;
A
#
# COMPACT_ATOMS: atom_id res chain seq x y z
N MET A 1 -28.42 32.34 1.20
CA MET A 1 -28.32 30.88 1.42
C MET A 1 -29.60 30.19 0.91
N LYS A 2 -29.66 29.79 -0.37
CA LYS A 2 -30.80 29.00 -0.91
C LYS A 2 -30.37 27.74 -1.69
N THR A 3 -29.07 27.57 -1.94
CA THR A 3 -28.48 26.46 -2.70
C THR A 3 -28.02 25.30 -1.83
N GLN A 4 -27.59 25.55 -0.59
CA GLN A 4 -27.13 24.49 0.33
C GLN A 4 -28.24 23.47 0.64
N ASN A 5 -29.44 23.96 0.93
CA ASN A 5 -30.61 23.15 1.25
C ASN A 5 -31.07 22.25 0.09
N VAL A 6 -30.70 22.61 -1.14
CA VAL A 6 -30.95 21.79 -2.34
C VAL A 6 -29.89 20.69 -2.41
N VAL A 7 -28.60 21.04 -2.27
CA VAL A 7 -27.50 20.07 -2.27
C VAL A 7 -27.71 19.00 -1.20
N ASP A 8 -28.12 19.37 0.02
CA ASP A 8 -28.31 18.45 1.13
C ASP A 8 -29.46 17.46 0.89
N ARG A 9 -30.50 17.87 0.13
CA ARG A 9 -31.65 17.00 -0.23
C ARG A 9 -31.35 16.04 -1.37
N TYR A 10 -30.53 16.45 -2.33
CA TYR A 10 -30.24 15.65 -3.52
C TYR A 10 -28.97 14.79 -3.39
N SER A 11 -28.04 15.14 -2.49
CA SER A 11 -26.83 14.35 -2.20
C SER A 11 -27.11 12.87 -1.88
N PRO A 12 -28.05 12.51 -0.98
CA PRO A 12 -28.33 11.10 -0.68
C PRO A 12 -28.96 10.37 -1.88
N LEU A 13 -29.73 11.09 -2.70
CA LEU A 13 -30.37 10.52 -3.89
C LEU A 13 -29.34 10.21 -4.97
N VAL A 14 -28.40 11.12 -5.20
CA VAL A 14 -27.27 10.94 -6.13
C VAL A 14 -26.35 9.80 -5.68
N LYS A 15 -26.05 9.72 -4.38
CA LYS A 15 -25.26 8.61 -3.79
C LYS A 15 -25.95 7.26 -4.01
N LYS A 16 -27.27 7.19 -3.83
CA LYS A 16 -28.06 5.99 -4.08
C LYS A 16 -28.04 5.58 -5.56
N SER A 17 -28.23 6.54 -6.47
CA SER A 17 -28.18 6.27 -7.91
C SER A 17 -26.82 5.80 -8.39
N LEU A 18 -25.72 6.35 -7.87
CA LEU A 18 -24.36 5.89 -8.16
C LEU A 18 -24.13 4.45 -7.69
N ASN A 19 -24.57 4.11 -6.47
CA ASN A 19 -24.48 2.73 -5.97
C ASN A 19 -25.33 1.76 -6.80
N SER A 20 -26.55 2.14 -7.18
CA SER A 20 -27.39 1.34 -8.07
C SER A 20 -26.75 1.13 -9.44
N TYR A 21 -26.10 2.16 -10.00
CA TYR A 21 -25.38 2.08 -11.27
C TYR A 21 -24.15 1.17 -11.20
N ILE A 22 -23.39 1.23 -10.11
CA ILE A 22 -22.25 0.32 -9.89
C ILE A 22 -22.73 -1.14 -9.81
N ASN A 23 -23.84 -1.39 -9.11
CA ASN A 23 -24.43 -2.72 -9.00
C ASN A 23 -24.92 -3.25 -10.35
N GLU A 24 -25.52 -2.39 -11.17
CA GLU A 24 -25.95 -2.73 -12.54
C GLU A 24 -24.73 -3.04 -13.43
N LEU A 25 -23.65 -2.26 -13.35
CA LEU A 25 -22.42 -2.48 -14.10
C LEU A 25 -21.72 -3.79 -13.72
N VAL A 26 -21.71 -4.14 -12.43
CA VAL A 26 -21.19 -5.42 -11.95
C VAL A 26 -22.05 -6.58 -12.47
N ASN A 27 -23.37 -6.46 -12.39
CA ASN A 27 -24.28 -7.48 -12.90
C ASN A 27 -24.15 -7.66 -14.41
N ASP A 28 -24.04 -6.57 -15.18
CA ASP A 28 -23.82 -6.61 -16.63
C ASP A 28 -22.49 -7.26 -17.00
N ARG A 29 -21.43 -7.03 -16.20
CA ARG A 29 -20.13 -7.67 -16.40
C ARG A 29 -20.18 -9.17 -16.07
N ILE A 30 -20.91 -9.57 -15.02
CA ILE A 30 -21.13 -10.97 -14.67
C ILE A 30 -21.96 -11.68 -15.75
N GLN A 31 -23.06 -11.06 -16.21
CA GLN A 31 -23.89 -11.57 -17.30
C GLN A 31 -23.12 -11.65 -18.63
N SER A 32 -22.21 -10.70 -18.87
CA SER A 32 -21.31 -10.71 -20.04
C SER A 32 -20.23 -11.79 -19.95
N ALA A 33 -19.79 -12.14 -18.74
CA ALA A 33 -18.87 -13.25 -18.50
C ALA A 33 -19.56 -14.61 -18.65
N LEU A 34 -20.83 -14.75 -18.24
CA LEU A 34 -21.63 -15.97 -18.40
C LEU A 34 -21.98 -16.32 -19.86
N LYS A 35 -21.85 -15.36 -20.81
CA LYS A 35 -22.15 -15.58 -22.24
C LYS A 35 -20.93 -15.93 -23.09
N LYS A 36 -19.74 -16.10 -22.51
CA LYS A 36 -18.53 -16.51 -23.22
C LYS A 36 -17.94 -17.76 -22.58
N ASP A 37 -18.37 -18.92 -23.04
CA ASP A 37 -17.65 -20.17 -22.82
C ASP A 37 -16.79 -20.47 -24.06
N ASP A 38 -15.48 -20.59 -23.82
CA ASP A 38 -14.48 -21.48 -24.43
C ASP A 38 -13.09 -20.84 -24.62
N ASN A 39 -12.10 -21.45 -23.94
CA ASN A 39 -10.64 -21.27 -23.99
C ASN A 39 -9.97 -20.16 -23.15
N GLN A 40 -9.65 -20.53 -21.90
CA GLN A 40 -8.36 -20.41 -21.16
C GLN A 40 -7.47 -19.13 -21.26
N PRO A 41 -6.58 -18.89 -20.27
CA PRO A 41 -6.88 -18.71 -18.85
C PRO A 41 -6.09 -17.50 -18.32
N LYS A 42 -6.71 -16.49 -17.71
CA LYS A 42 -5.96 -15.50 -16.90
C LYS A 42 -6.90 -14.56 -16.17
N LEU A 43 -6.47 -14.28 -14.93
CA LEU A 43 -6.57 -13.00 -14.25
C LEU A 43 -7.86 -12.72 -13.45
N ILE A 44 -7.64 -12.70 -12.13
CA ILE A 44 -8.10 -11.77 -11.07
C ILE A 44 -9.58 -11.72 -10.67
N ASN A 45 -9.73 -11.59 -9.33
CA ASN A 45 -10.74 -10.81 -8.61
C ASN A 45 -12.18 -11.38 -8.57
N GLU A 46 -13.00 -11.16 -7.55
CA GLU A 46 -12.93 -10.53 -6.24
C GLU A 46 -14.25 -10.98 -5.58
N GLY A 47 -14.20 -11.71 -4.48
CA GLY A 47 -15.38 -11.94 -3.64
C GLY A 47 -15.31 -10.96 -2.48
N PHE A 48 -16.06 -9.85 -2.57
CA PHE A 48 -16.32 -8.97 -1.44
C PHE A 48 -17.78 -9.15 -1.05
N GLU A 49 -18.03 -9.98 -0.03
CA GLU A 49 -19.26 -9.91 0.76
C GLU A 49 -19.22 -8.61 1.57
N VAL A 50 -20.28 -7.84 1.43
CA VAL A 50 -20.47 -6.58 2.15
C VAL A 50 -21.23 -6.94 3.42
N GLU A 51 -20.50 -7.14 4.51
CA GLU A 51 -21.09 -7.20 5.85
C GLU A 51 -21.19 -5.78 6.41
N ASP A 52 -22.38 -5.47 6.93
CA ASP A 52 -22.74 -4.25 7.63
C ASP A 52 -21.68 -3.87 8.68
N ILE A 53 -21.08 -2.68 8.53
CA ILE A 53 -20.32 -2.05 9.60
C ILE A 53 -21.06 -0.77 9.97
N SER A 54 -21.70 -0.86 11.14
CA SER A 54 -22.24 0.21 11.94
C SER A 54 -21.32 1.43 12.01
N GLU A 55 -21.93 2.59 11.89
CA GLU A 55 -21.37 3.90 12.20
C GLU A 55 -20.81 3.93 13.63
N ASP A 56 -19.48 3.91 13.77
CA ASP A 56 -18.71 4.55 14.86
C ASP A 56 -17.21 4.30 14.64
N VAL A 57 -16.55 5.10 13.81
CA VAL A 57 -15.15 5.46 14.05
C VAL A 57 -14.79 6.78 13.37
N ASP A 58 -14.87 7.85 14.15
CA ASP A 58 -13.96 8.98 14.04
C ASP A 58 -12.60 8.52 14.60
N ASP A 59 -11.95 7.53 13.97
CA ASP A 59 -10.60 7.10 14.34
C ASP A 59 -9.58 7.93 13.56
N LEU A 60 -9.24 9.06 14.17
CA LEU A 60 -7.88 9.59 14.26
C LEU A 60 -6.93 9.09 13.17
N GLU A 61 -6.69 9.93 12.15
CA GLU A 61 -5.58 9.84 11.18
C GLU A 61 -4.20 10.00 11.86
N GLN A 62 -3.96 9.25 12.93
CA GLN A 62 -2.71 9.26 13.67
C GLN A 62 -1.75 8.31 12.97
N ILE A 63 -0.51 8.79 12.75
CA ILE A 63 0.58 7.96 12.27
C ILE A 63 0.90 6.97 13.40
N ILE A 64 0.28 5.79 13.36
CA ILE A 64 0.50 4.71 14.32
C ILE A 64 1.46 3.74 13.65
N THR A 65 2.69 3.69 14.15
CA THR A 65 3.66 2.69 13.72
C THR A 65 3.17 1.32 14.16
N THR A 66 2.87 0.47 13.18
CA THR A 66 2.40 -0.91 13.39
C THR A 66 3.56 -1.85 13.74
N GLU A 67 3.24 -2.98 14.35
CA GLU A 67 4.24 -4.01 14.68
C GLU A 67 4.91 -4.57 13.41
N GLU A 68 4.14 -4.78 12.34
CA GLU A 68 4.65 -5.24 11.04
C GLU A 68 5.67 -4.26 10.42
N GLU A 69 5.48 -2.95 10.61
CA GLU A 69 6.43 -1.93 10.15
C GLU A 69 7.73 -1.95 10.95
N LEU A 70 7.64 -2.13 12.27
CA LEU A 70 8.81 -2.31 13.14
C LEU A 70 9.56 -3.60 12.81
N GLU A 71 8.85 -4.70 12.56
CA GLU A 71 9.46 -5.96 12.15
C GLU A 71 10.23 -5.78 10.83
N SER A 72 9.58 -5.15 9.84
CA SER A 72 10.21 -4.80 8.57
C SER A 72 11.46 -3.94 8.77
N PHE A 73 11.41 -2.97 9.68
CA PHE A 73 12.58 -2.17 10.05
C PHE A 73 13.72 -3.02 10.60
N TYR A 74 13.45 -3.92 11.54
CA TYR A 74 14.49 -4.76 12.15
C TYR A 74 15.11 -5.74 11.16
N ILE A 75 14.32 -6.27 10.23
CA ILE A 75 14.82 -7.12 9.15
C ILE A 75 15.77 -6.33 8.25
N VAL A 76 15.34 -5.17 7.77
CA VAL A 76 16.19 -4.32 6.92
C VAL A 76 17.44 -3.87 7.68
N LYS A 77 17.30 -3.49 8.95
CA LYS A 77 18.43 -3.13 9.81
C LYS A 77 19.44 -4.27 9.97
N SER A 78 18.95 -5.50 10.07
CA SER A 78 19.78 -6.71 10.17
C SER A 78 20.52 -7.00 8.86
N ILE A 79 19.85 -6.82 7.71
CA ILE A 79 20.48 -6.94 6.38
C ILE A 79 21.60 -5.90 6.22
N LEU A 80 21.33 -4.64 6.59
CA LEU A 80 22.27 -3.54 6.40
C LEU A 80 23.46 -3.54 7.36
N ARG A 81 23.41 -4.33 8.44
CA ARG A 81 24.49 -4.47 9.44
C ARG A 81 25.83 -4.86 8.83
N ASN A 82 25.82 -5.60 7.73
CA ASN A 82 27.04 -6.04 7.04
C ASN A 82 27.70 -4.92 6.21
N CYS A 83 27.02 -3.80 6.00
CA CYS A 83 27.49 -2.71 5.12
C CYS A 83 27.71 -1.40 5.86
N ILE A 84 26.89 -1.10 6.86
CA ILE A 84 26.96 0.15 7.62
C ILE A 84 26.71 -0.08 9.10
N GLU A 85 27.14 0.87 9.92
CA GLU A 85 26.84 0.87 11.34
C GLU A 85 25.33 0.95 11.59
N VAL A 86 24.85 0.06 12.45
CA VAL A 86 23.44 -0.12 12.80
C VAL A 86 22.80 1.16 13.37
N GLN A 87 23.59 2.04 13.98
CA GLN A 87 23.13 3.32 14.54
C GLN A 87 22.76 4.34 13.47
N ARG A 88 23.32 4.22 12.26
CA ARG A 88 23.05 5.12 11.13
C ARG A 88 21.71 4.82 10.45
N VAL A 89 21.20 3.60 10.61
CA VAL A 89 19.91 3.16 10.06
C VAL A 89 18.79 3.66 10.97
N GLN A 90 17.99 4.58 10.44
CA GLN A 90 16.84 5.16 11.13
C GLN A 90 15.58 4.91 10.30
N TYR A 91 14.42 5.06 10.93
CA TYR A 91 13.15 5.03 10.22
C TYR A 91 12.40 6.34 10.39
N LYS A 92 11.54 6.63 9.44
CA LYS A 92 10.56 7.71 9.51
C LYS A 92 9.22 7.16 9.09
N ASP A 93 8.29 7.19 10.01
CA ASP A 93 6.90 6.84 9.74
C ASP A 93 6.20 8.01 9.03
N THR A 94 5.38 7.68 8.05
CA THR A 94 4.55 8.63 7.30
C THR A 94 3.19 8.01 7.05
N ARG A 95 2.17 8.86 6.85
CA ARG A 95 0.79 8.42 6.58
C ARG A 95 0.66 7.38 5.45
N SER A 96 1.57 7.37 4.47
CA SER A 96 1.44 6.51 3.28
C SER A 96 2.45 5.38 3.22
N TYR A 97 3.56 5.49 3.94
CA TYR A 97 4.66 4.53 3.89
C TYR A 97 5.58 4.68 5.09
N PHE A 98 6.26 3.58 5.39
CA PHE A 98 7.33 3.54 6.36
C PHE A 98 8.68 3.66 5.65
N ALA A 99 9.40 4.76 5.88
CA ALA A 99 10.68 5.02 5.23
C ALA A 99 11.86 4.58 6.08
N ILE A 100 12.80 3.88 5.46
CA ILE A 100 14.07 3.51 6.09
C ILE A 100 15.17 4.37 5.49
N LEU A 101 15.85 5.10 6.37
CA LEU A 101 16.78 6.19 6.05
C LEU A 101 18.16 5.90 6.61
N ILE A 102 19.17 6.46 5.96
CA ILE A 102 20.55 6.53 6.48
C ILE A 102 20.81 7.93 7.01
N ASP A 103 21.44 8.02 8.18
CA ASP A 103 21.80 9.27 8.86
C ASP A 103 20.61 10.20 9.14
N GLY A 104 19.38 9.66 9.16
CA GLY A 104 18.14 10.43 9.31
C GLY A 104 17.82 11.38 8.14
N LYS A 105 18.53 11.29 7.01
CA LYS A 105 18.34 12.19 5.87
C LYS A 105 17.31 11.65 4.90
N VAL A 106 16.28 12.45 4.60
CA VAL A 106 15.21 12.08 3.64
C VAL A 106 15.70 11.85 2.21
N THR A 107 16.83 12.45 1.83
CA THR A 107 17.50 12.22 0.53
C THR A 107 18.30 10.92 0.50
N LYS A 108 18.63 10.37 1.68
CA LYS A 108 19.36 9.12 1.83
C LYS A 108 18.44 7.97 2.30
N TRP A 109 17.35 7.74 1.57
CA TRP A 109 16.44 6.63 1.86
C TRP A 109 16.90 5.36 1.14
N VAL A 110 16.86 4.23 1.84
CA VAL A 110 17.22 2.90 1.32
C VAL A 110 16.01 2.25 0.68
N CYS A 111 14.90 2.22 1.39
CA CYS A 111 13.65 1.65 0.91
C CYS A 111 12.45 2.34 1.57
N ARG A 112 11.29 2.20 0.92
CA ARG A 112 10.00 2.60 1.46
C ARG A 112 9.09 1.39 1.48
N VAL A 113 8.60 1.08 2.65
CA VAL A 113 7.78 -0.09 2.92
C VAL A 113 6.31 0.37 2.98
N PHE A 114 5.46 -0.31 2.21
CA PHE A 114 4.02 -0.08 2.17
C PHE A 114 3.37 -1.38 2.62
N LEU A 115 2.82 -1.37 3.83
CA LEU A 115 2.11 -2.50 4.41
C LEU A 115 0.67 -2.05 4.59
N LYS A 116 -0.19 -2.52 3.68
CA LYS A 116 -1.64 -2.39 3.81
C LYS A 116 -2.23 -3.79 3.80
N GLU A 117 -3.38 -3.97 4.42
CA GLU A 117 -4.05 -5.27 4.58
C GLU A 117 -4.11 -6.06 3.27
N ASN A 118 -4.49 -5.41 2.16
CA ASN A 118 -4.61 -6.05 0.85
C ASN A 118 -3.39 -5.89 -0.07
N ILE A 119 -2.47 -4.97 0.24
CA ILE A 119 -1.36 -4.65 -0.67
C ILE A 119 -0.10 -4.38 0.15
N LYS A 120 0.86 -5.31 0.04
CA LYS A 120 2.20 -5.17 0.63
C LYS A 120 3.24 -5.05 -0.48
N PHE A 121 4.04 -4.00 -0.43
CA PHE A 121 5.13 -3.79 -1.39
C PHE A 121 6.21 -2.88 -0.85
N ILE A 122 7.40 -2.99 -1.45
CA ILE A 122 8.57 -2.21 -1.10
C ILE A 122 9.07 -1.50 -2.34
N ILE A 123 9.37 -0.22 -2.19
CA ILE A 123 10.03 0.57 -3.22
C ILE A 123 11.50 0.71 -2.85
N ILE A 124 12.37 0.35 -3.79
CA ILE A 124 13.81 0.54 -3.68
C ILE A 124 14.25 1.41 -4.86
N PRO A 125 15.01 2.50 -4.62
CA PRO A 125 15.61 3.27 -5.70
C PRO A 125 16.73 2.47 -6.36
N ASP A 126 16.78 2.44 -7.68
CA ASP A 126 17.89 1.86 -8.44
C ASP A 126 19.00 2.91 -8.70
N ASN A 127 20.16 2.45 -9.17
CA ASN A 127 21.30 3.29 -9.58
C ASN A 127 20.91 4.37 -10.60
N ASP A 128 20.00 4.05 -11.53
CA ASP A 128 19.49 4.97 -12.57
C ASP A 128 18.38 5.91 -12.08
N LYS A 129 18.21 6.06 -10.76
CA LYS A 129 17.16 6.88 -10.11
C LYS A 129 15.73 6.43 -10.43
N GLN A 130 15.55 5.26 -11.05
CA GLN A 130 14.23 4.67 -11.22
C GLN A 130 13.81 3.99 -9.92
N ASN A 131 12.58 4.27 -9.47
CA ASN A 131 12.02 3.64 -8.29
C ASN A 131 11.40 2.31 -8.70
N ILE A 132 11.97 1.19 -8.25
CA ILE A 132 11.44 -0.14 -8.56
C ILE A 132 10.52 -0.58 -7.43
N LYS A 133 9.32 -1.02 -7.80
CA LYS A 133 8.31 -1.56 -6.88
C LYS A 133 8.40 -3.09 -6.85
N TYR A 134 8.60 -3.64 -5.67
CA TYR A 134 8.62 -5.08 -5.38
C TYR A 134 7.40 -5.44 -4.55
N GLN A 135 6.48 -6.23 -5.10
CA GLN A 135 5.35 -6.74 -4.33
C GLN A 135 5.82 -7.89 -3.45
N ILE A 136 5.33 -7.91 -2.21
CA ILE A 136 5.63 -8.97 -1.24
C ILE A 136 4.30 -9.50 -0.70
N SER A 137 4.23 -10.80 -0.39
CA SER A 137 3.06 -11.38 0.28
C SER A 137 3.26 -11.40 1.78
N THR A 138 4.48 -11.71 2.22
CA THR A 138 4.88 -11.77 3.64
C THR A 138 6.10 -10.89 3.91
N ILE A 139 6.29 -10.52 5.18
CA ILE A 139 7.42 -9.68 5.63
C ILE A 139 8.76 -10.39 5.42
N ASP A 140 8.82 -11.71 5.55
CA ASP A 140 10.04 -12.50 5.26
C ASP A 140 10.57 -12.34 3.83
N GLU A 141 9.72 -11.98 2.87
CA GLU A 141 10.18 -11.77 1.49
C GLU A 141 11.15 -10.59 1.34
N ILE A 142 11.26 -9.74 2.36
CA ILE A 142 12.26 -8.67 2.44
C ILE A 142 13.68 -9.23 2.29
N TYR A 143 13.97 -10.42 2.82
CA TYR A 143 15.28 -11.05 2.69
C TYR A 143 15.69 -11.31 1.24
N LYS A 144 14.72 -11.57 0.34
CA LYS A 144 14.99 -11.77 -1.09
C LYS A 144 15.45 -10.49 -1.79
N LEU A 145 15.17 -9.33 -1.19
CA LEU A 145 15.55 -8.00 -1.69
C LEU A 145 16.84 -7.49 -1.04
N ALA A 146 17.52 -8.29 -0.21
CA ALA A 146 18.69 -7.90 0.56
C ALA A 146 19.80 -7.31 -0.31
N ASP A 147 20.16 -7.98 -1.41
CA ASP A 147 21.24 -7.55 -2.31
C ASP A 147 20.98 -6.14 -2.88
N LYS A 148 19.72 -5.84 -3.22
CA LYS A 148 19.31 -4.54 -3.77
C LYS A 148 19.40 -3.43 -2.71
N MET A 149 19.01 -3.73 -1.48
CA MET A 149 19.13 -2.77 -0.36
C MET A 149 20.61 -2.50 -0.03
N ILE A 150 21.45 -3.53 -0.08
CA ILE A 150 22.89 -3.42 0.12
C ILE A 150 23.52 -2.56 -0.98
N GLU A 151 23.23 -2.85 -2.24
CA GLU A 151 23.70 -2.07 -3.38
C GLU A 151 23.30 -0.59 -3.25
N ARG A 152 22.03 -0.35 -2.91
CA ARG A 152 21.54 1.02 -2.71
C ARG A 152 22.26 1.75 -1.58
N THR A 153 22.56 1.04 -0.50
CA THR A 153 23.24 1.58 0.68
C THR A 153 24.69 1.96 0.38
N LYS A 154 25.39 1.18 -0.46
CA LYS A 154 26.77 1.47 -0.87
C LYS A 154 26.93 2.84 -1.54
N GLN A 155 25.90 3.35 -2.22
CA GLN A 155 25.94 4.70 -2.80
C GLN A 155 26.00 5.84 -1.77
N PHE A 156 25.72 5.56 -0.49
CA PHE A 156 25.65 6.56 0.58
C PHE A 156 26.84 6.52 1.56
N ILE A 157 27.69 5.50 1.42
CA ILE A 157 28.91 5.29 2.20
C ILE A 157 29.99 6.25 1.70
#